data_AF-A0A9P9PED4-F1
#
_entry.id   AF-A0A9P9PED4-F1
#
_cell.length_a   1.000
_cell.length_b   1.000
_cell.length_c   1.000
_cell.angle_alpha   90.00
_cell.angle_beta   90.00
_cell.angle_gamma   90.00
#
_symmetry.space_group_name_H-M   'P 1'
#
loop_
_entity.id
_entity.type
_entity.pdbx_description
1 polymer ?
#
loop_
_entity_poly.entity_id
_entity_poly.type
_entity_poly.pdbx_seq_one_letter_code
_entity_poly.pdbx_strand_id
1 'polypeptide(L)'
;MSLGLDELCGEGGEVLPITQPPGPLSAGRAETMIGSLIKERDSLQDLVDKHATTIAHLERRLYSKVTASATLSTDVVDRFHRVENDNVCLKKENLRLGDSLRVAENEAAILHNRVEEKTRKVKGANKKTKSAKKVVVKEEEKAKNAIHDKQHHVKSEQNMRKEKREALAACEEQRKLAEDLRAELEIERSENVHLRETEGIDSNNTTVVISMTLLIRRQDYIQMQDILESNRISYVDRAKEWYEMWKTNAEEEVVKIVGADYE
;
A
#
# COMPACT_ATOMS: atom_id res chain seq x y z
N MET A 1 23.28 -29.47 -67.08
CA MET A 1 24.08 -28.67 -68.02
C MET A 1 24.91 -29.64 -68.84
N SER A 2 24.36 -30.03 -69.97
CA SER A 2 24.89 -31.06 -70.85
C SER A 2 25.49 -30.32 -72.05
N LEU A 3 26.81 -30.23 -72.11
CA LEU A 3 27.55 -29.76 -73.29
C LEU A 3 28.10 -31.06 -73.92
N GLY A 4 27.70 -31.52 -75.09
CA GLY A 4 27.53 -30.78 -76.34
C GLY A 4 28.82 -30.96 -77.15
N LEU A 5 29.10 -32.19 -77.59
CA LEU A 5 30.28 -32.57 -78.40
C LEU A 5 29.85 -33.16 -79.75
N ASP A 6 28.82 -32.57 -80.36
CA ASP A 6 28.36 -32.87 -81.72
C ASP A 6 28.60 -31.66 -82.61
N GLU A 7 29.85 -31.21 -82.74
CA GLU A 7 30.18 -30.11 -83.65
C GLU A 7 31.67 -30.12 -84.02
N LEU A 8 32.09 -31.08 -84.86
CA LEU A 8 33.39 -31.04 -85.56
C LEU A 8 33.45 -32.07 -86.71
N CYS A 9 32.41 -32.10 -87.54
CA CYS A 9 32.47 -32.68 -88.88
C CYS A 9 31.97 -31.63 -89.88
N GLY A 10 32.72 -30.53 -89.97
CA GLY A 10 32.54 -29.50 -90.99
C GLY A 10 33.10 -29.98 -92.32
N GLU A 11 32.18 -30.27 -93.24
CA GLU A 11 32.18 -29.92 -94.67
C GLU A 11 33.54 -29.71 -95.36
N GLY A 12 33.80 -30.59 -96.35
CA GLY A 12 34.83 -30.39 -97.35
C GLY A 12 34.72 -31.39 -98.51
N GLY A 13 33.50 -31.83 -98.83
CA GLY A 13 33.24 -32.66 -100.01
C GLY A 13 33.03 -31.79 -101.24
N GLU A 14 34.09 -31.16 -101.74
CA GLU A 14 34.04 -30.54 -103.07
C GLU A 14 34.09 -31.64 -104.14
N VAL A 15 32.92 -31.88 -104.72
CA VAL A 15 32.70 -32.64 -105.94
C VAL A 15 33.39 -31.88 -107.09
N LEU A 16 34.54 -32.39 -107.54
CA LEU A 16 35.17 -31.92 -108.77
C LEU A 16 34.52 -32.59 -110.00
N PRO A 17 34.32 -31.83 -111.09
CA PRO A 17 33.51 -32.24 -112.22
C PRO A 17 34.17 -33.34 -113.06
N ILE A 18 33.33 -34.20 -113.63
CA ILE A 18 33.70 -35.15 -114.69
C ILE A 18 34.14 -34.34 -115.91
N THR A 19 35.46 -34.28 -116.15
CA THR A 19 36.03 -33.76 -117.40
C THR A 19 36.49 -34.94 -118.26
N GLN A 20 35.77 -35.15 -119.38
CA GLN A 20 36.17 -36.01 -120.48
C GLN A 20 37.48 -35.54 -121.16
N PRO A 21 38.14 -36.40 -121.95
CA PRO A 21 39.58 -36.68 -121.85
C PRO A 21 40.45 -35.69 -122.65
N PRO A 22 41.72 -35.44 -122.25
CA PRO A 22 42.68 -34.84 -123.16
C PRO A 22 43.19 -35.89 -124.14
N GLY A 23 43.19 -35.54 -125.43
CA GLY A 23 43.81 -36.29 -126.52
C GLY A 23 45.31 -36.53 -126.32
N PRO A 24 45.98 -37.23 -127.25
CA PRO A 24 47.25 -37.91 -127.03
C PRO A 24 48.32 -36.93 -126.52
N LEU A 25 48.66 -37.06 -125.24
CA LEU A 25 49.68 -36.25 -124.59
C LEU A 25 51.06 -36.80 -124.96
N SER A 26 51.88 -35.92 -125.53
CA SER A 26 53.33 -36.11 -125.72
C SER A 26 53.98 -36.67 -124.45
N ALA A 27 54.76 -37.75 -124.59
CA ALA A 27 55.39 -38.51 -123.51
C ALA A 27 56.13 -37.65 -122.48
N GLY A 28 56.70 -36.52 -122.90
CA GLY A 28 57.42 -35.60 -122.00
C GLY A 28 56.55 -34.88 -120.95
N ARG A 29 55.25 -34.68 -121.21
CA ARG A 29 54.34 -34.00 -120.25
C ARG A 29 53.84 -34.95 -119.15
N ALA A 30 53.61 -36.22 -119.51
CA ALA A 30 53.21 -37.26 -118.56
C ALA A 30 54.33 -37.56 -117.55
N GLU A 31 55.59 -37.62 -118.00
CA GLU A 31 56.75 -37.82 -117.12
C GLU A 31 56.93 -36.69 -116.11
N THR A 32 56.74 -35.43 -116.53
CA THR A 32 56.82 -34.29 -115.60
C THR A 32 55.72 -34.30 -114.53
N MET A 33 54.51 -34.75 -114.88
CA MET A 33 53.37 -34.84 -113.97
C MET A 33 53.52 -36.02 -112.98
N ILE A 34 54.04 -37.16 -113.46
CA ILE A 34 54.38 -38.30 -112.61
C ILE A 34 55.48 -37.89 -111.62
N GLY A 35 56.50 -37.17 -112.09
CA GLY A 35 57.57 -36.65 -111.23
C GLY A 35 57.09 -35.67 -110.16
N SER A 36 56.13 -34.77 -110.48
CA SER A 36 55.54 -33.87 -109.49
C SER A 36 54.69 -34.62 -108.47
N LEU A 37 53.88 -35.59 -108.90
CA LEU A 37 53.04 -36.39 -108.02
C LEU A 37 53.85 -37.30 -107.08
N ILE A 38 54.98 -37.84 -107.55
CA ILE A 38 55.90 -38.60 -106.68
C ILE A 38 56.47 -37.70 -105.59
N LYS A 39 56.94 -36.50 -105.93
CA LYS A 39 57.46 -35.53 -104.95
C LYS A 39 56.38 -35.09 -103.95
N GLU A 40 55.16 -34.87 -104.40
CA GLU A 40 54.04 -34.53 -103.54
C GLU A 40 53.69 -35.68 -102.59
N ARG A 41 53.64 -36.91 -103.10
CA ARG A 41 53.44 -38.12 -102.28
C ARG A 41 54.54 -38.28 -101.23
N ASP A 42 55.80 -38.10 -101.61
CA ASP A 42 56.92 -38.19 -100.67
C ASP A 42 56.86 -37.08 -99.62
N SER A 43 56.52 -35.84 -100.02
CA SER A 43 56.34 -34.72 -99.09
C SER A 43 55.17 -34.92 -98.12
N LEU A 44 54.06 -35.52 -98.58
CA LEU A 44 52.92 -35.85 -97.73
C LEU A 44 53.26 -36.98 -96.76
N GLN A 45 54.04 -37.97 -97.21
CA GLN A 45 54.52 -39.05 -96.35
C GLN A 45 55.41 -38.51 -95.21
N ASP A 46 56.36 -37.63 -95.53
CA ASP A 46 57.21 -36.97 -94.53
C ASP A 46 56.38 -36.15 -93.52
N LEU A 47 55.31 -35.50 -93.99
CA LEU A 47 54.40 -34.75 -93.12
C LEU A 47 53.62 -35.68 -92.20
N VAL A 48 53.07 -36.78 -92.72
CA VAL A 48 52.37 -37.80 -91.92
C VAL A 48 53.27 -38.36 -90.83
N ASP A 49 54.52 -38.69 -91.15
CA ASP A 49 55.48 -39.23 -90.18
C ASP A 49 55.83 -38.21 -89.09
N LYS A 50 55.95 -36.92 -89.45
CA LYS A 50 56.12 -35.82 -88.48
C LYS A 50 54.92 -35.65 -87.56
N HIS A 51 53.71 -35.75 -88.10
CA HIS A 51 52.49 -35.66 -87.29
C HIS A 51 52.34 -36.88 -86.38
N ALA A 52 52.63 -38.09 -86.87
CA ALA A 52 52.61 -39.31 -86.08
C ALA A 52 53.58 -39.25 -84.88
N THR A 53 54.80 -38.76 -85.10
CA THR A 53 55.79 -38.58 -84.01
C THR A 53 55.35 -37.52 -83.00
N THR A 54 54.73 -36.43 -83.46
CA THR A 54 54.20 -35.38 -82.58
C THR A 54 53.03 -35.88 -81.74
N ILE A 55 52.09 -36.60 -82.34
CA ILE A 55 50.95 -37.22 -81.65
C ILE A 55 51.46 -38.21 -80.60
N ALA A 56 52.37 -39.11 -80.97
CA ALA A 56 52.94 -40.08 -80.03
C ALA A 56 53.67 -39.40 -78.86
N HIS A 57 54.35 -38.26 -79.10
CA HIS A 57 54.98 -37.49 -78.03
C HIS A 57 53.94 -36.85 -77.10
N LEU A 58 52.89 -36.23 -77.65
CA LEU A 58 51.83 -35.59 -76.87
C LEU A 58 51.03 -36.61 -76.05
N GLU A 59 50.68 -37.75 -76.64
CA GLU A 59 50.02 -38.85 -75.94
C GLU A 59 50.88 -39.34 -74.77
N ARG A 60 52.18 -39.58 -74.99
CA ARG A 60 53.09 -40.00 -73.92
C ARG A 60 53.19 -38.97 -72.80
N ARG A 61 53.17 -37.67 -73.14
CA ARG A 61 53.19 -36.56 -72.18
C ARG A 61 51.87 -36.42 -71.41
N LEU A 62 50.75 -36.73 -72.04
CA LEU A 62 49.43 -36.69 -71.42
C LEU A 62 49.25 -37.89 -70.48
N TYR A 63 49.57 -39.11 -70.93
CA TYR A 63 49.50 -40.31 -70.10
C TYR A 63 50.45 -40.26 -68.91
N SER A 64 51.66 -39.72 -69.05
CA SER A 64 52.60 -39.55 -67.92
C SER A 64 52.11 -38.54 -66.87
N LYS A 65 51.42 -37.46 -67.28
CA LYS A 65 50.82 -36.50 -66.34
C LYS A 65 49.58 -37.03 -65.66
N VAL A 66 48.72 -37.74 -66.40
CA VAL A 66 47.50 -38.36 -65.85
C VAL A 66 47.85 -39.47 -64.86
N THR A 67 48.86 -40.30 -65.15
CA THR A 67 49.34 -41.32 -64.18
C THR A 67 50.01 -40.70 -62.95
N ALA A 68 50.74 -39.57 -63.10
CA ALA A 68 51.31 -38.85 -61.97
C ALA A 68 50.27 -38.11 -61.11
N SER A 69 49.10 -37.74 -61.66
CA SER A 69 48.04 -37.03 -60.93
C SER A 69 46.90 -37.94 -60.42
N ALA A 70 46.80 -39.18 -60.89
CA ALA A 70 45.69 -40.09 -60.57
C ALA A 70 45.81 -40.75 -59.19
N THR A 71 46.98 -40.69 -58.54
CA THR A 71 47.19 -41.25 -57.19
C THR A 71 47.43 -40.14 -56.19
N LEU A 72 46.35 -39.71 -55.51
CA LEU A 72 46.47 -38.91 -54.29
C LEU A 72 47.34 -39.67 -53.29
N SER A 73 48.33 -38.99 -52.72
CA SER A 73 49.17 -39.56 -51.66
C SER A 73 48.29 -40.14 -50.55
N THR A 74 48.63 -41.32 -50.04
CA THR A 74 47.92 -42.00 -48.95
C THR A 74 47.70 -41.08 -47.74
N ASP A 75 48.65 -40.19 -47.44
CA ASP A 75 48.52 -39.19 -46.37
C ASP A 75 47.34 -38.22 -46.59
N VAL A 76 47.09 -37.80 -47.84
CA VAL A 76 45.98 -36.90 -48.16
C VAL A 76 44.64 -37.62 -47.99
N VAL A 77 44.56 -38.89 -48.40
CA VAL A 77 43.36 -39.73 -48.22
C VAL A 77 43.09 -39.96 -46.73
N ASP A 78 44.12 -40.30 -45.95
CA ASP A 78 43.98 -40.51 -44.50
C ASP A 78 43.56 -39.23 -43.77
N ARG A 79 44.11 -38.07 -44.16
CA ARG A 79 43.67 -36.77 -43.65
C ARG A 79 42.22 -36.48 -44.00
N PHE A 80 41.79 -36.81 -45.22
CA PHE A 80 40.41 -36.62 -45.65
C PHE A 80 39.43 -37.48 -44.82
N HIS A 81 39.74 -38.76 -44.63
CA HIS A 81 38.94 -39.65 -43.76
C HIS A 81 38.91 -39.17 -42.30
N ARG A 82 40.02 -38.67 -41.76
CA ARG A 82 40.03 -38.08 -40.40
C ARG A 82 39.08 -36.89 -40.31
N VAL A 83 39.18 -35.95 -41.25
CA VAL A 83 38.30 -34.77 -41.29
C VAL A 83 36.83 -35.17 -41.49
N GLU A 84 36.54 -36.16 -42.32
CA GLU A 84 35.19 -36.67 -42.52
C GLU A 84 34.62 -37.28 -41.23
N ASN A 85 35.40 -38.11 -40.54
CA ASN A 85 35.02 -38.68 -39.25
C ASN A 85 34.79 -37.60 -38.19
N ASP A 86 35.68 -36.61 -38.08
CA ASP A 86 35.53 -35.47 -37.18
C ASP A 86 34.25 -34.68 -37.51
N ASN A 87 33.94 -34.48 -38.79
CA ASN A 87 32.71 -33.83 -39.22
C ASN A 87 31.47 -34.61 -38.77
N VAL A 88 31.48 -35.93 -38.87
CA VAL A 88 30.39 -36.79 -38.40
C VAL A 88 30.24 -36.69 -36.87
N CYS A 89 31.34 -36.71 -36.13
CA CYS A 89 31.36 -36.53 -34.68
C CYS A 89 30.80 -35.16 -34.27
N LEU A 90 31.26 -34.08 -34.91
CA LEU A 90 30.79 -32.72 -34.64
C LEU A 90 29.31 -32.53 -34.97
N LYS A 91 28.81 -33.14 -36.06
CA LYS A 91 27.38 -33.13 -36.39
C LYS A 91 26.54 -33.83 -35.31
N LYS A 92 27.00 -34.98 -34.81
CA LYS A 92 26.32 -35.70 -33.72
C LYS A 92 26.32 -34.88 -32.44
N GLU A 93 27.44 -34.26 -32.09
CA GLU A 93 27.53 -33.40 -30.91
C GLU A 93 26.64 -32.16 -31.04
N ASN A 94 26.62 -31.51 -32.20
CA ASN A 94 25.77 -30.35 -32.45
C ASN A 94 24.28 -30.70 -32.32
N LEU A 95 23.85 -31.86 -32.83
CA LEU A 95 22.48 -32.35 -32.62
C LEU A 95 22.18 -32.58 -31.13
N ARG A 96 23.10 -33.23 -30.40
CA ARG A 96 22.96 -33.45 -28.95
C ARG A 96 22.85 -32.14 -28.17
N LEU A 97 23.68 -31.15 -28.49
CA LEU A 97 23.65 -29.84 -27.87
C LEU A 97 22.36 -29.09 -28.20
N GLY A 98 21.87 -29.19 -29.44
CA GLY A 98 20.57 -28.64 -29.84
C GLY A 98 19.41 -29.24 -29.05
N ASP A 99 19.38 -30.56 -28.86
CA ASP A 99 18.37 -31.22 -28.02
C ASP A 99 18.47 -30.78 -26.56
N SER A 100 19.69 -30.67 -26.02
CA SER A 100 19.92 -30.20 -24.65
C SER A 100 19.49 -28.74 -24.46
N LEU A 101 19.74 -27.87 -25.45
CA LEU A 101 19.30 -26.48 -25.43
C LEU A 101 17.78 -26.40 -25.39
N ARG A 102 17.10 -27.16 -26.26
CA ARG A 102 15.63 -27.20 -26.30
C ARG A 102 15.04 -27.68 -24.96
N VAL A 103 15.65 -28.65 -24.30
CA VAL A 103 15.22 -29.11 -22.97
C VAL A 103 15.39 -27.99 -21.94
N ALA A 104 16.53 -27.32 -21.93
CA ALA A 104 16.80 -26.21 -21.01
C ALA A 104 15.85 -25.02 -21.24
N GLU A 105 15.55 -24.66 -22.49
CA GLU A 105 14.59 -23.61 -22.84
C GLU A 105 13.17 -23.96 -22.36
N ASN A 106 12.75 -25.21 -22.55
CA ASN A 106 11.46 -25.68 -22.05
C ASN A 106 11.38 -25.62 -20.52
N GLU A 107 12.43 -26.04 -19.82
CA GLU A 107 12.49 -25.95 -18.36
C GLU A 107 12.46 -24.49 -17.89
N ALA A 108 13.20 -23.60 -18.55
CA ALA A 108 13.17 -22.18 -18.25
C ALA A 108 11.76 -21.58 -18.42
N ALA A 109 11.04 -21.95 -19.48
CA ALA A 109 9.66 -21.52 -19.69
C ALA A 109 8.71 -22.04 -18.59
N ILE A 110 8.86 -23.29 -18.17
CA ILE A 110 8.08 -23.87 -17.06
C ILE A 110 8.37 -23.14 -15.74
N LEU A 111 9.64 -22.88 -15.44
CA LEU A 111 10.04 -22.15 -14.24
C LEU A 111 9.52 -20.72 -14.24
N HIS A 112 9.57 -20.02 -15.39
CA HIS A 112 9.02 -18.67 -15.52
C HIS A 112 7.51 -18.65 -15.22
N ASN A 113 6.75 -19.57 -15.82
CA ASN A 113 5.31 -19.69 -15.56
C ASN A 113 5.01 -19.96 -14.09
N ARG A 114 5.81 -20.82 -13.44
CA ARG A 114 5.67 -21.12 -12.00
C ARG A 114 5.98 -19.92 -11.12
N VAL A 115 7.01 -19.12 -11.47
CA VAL A 115 7.34 -17.88 -10.75
C VAL A 115 6.19 -16.87 -10.90
N GLU A 116 5.61 -16.74 -12.09
CA GLU A 116 4.49 -15.85 -12.32
C GLU A 116 3.25 -16.27 -11.52
N GLU A 117 2.91 -17.57 -11.51
CA GLU A 117 1.81 -18.12 -10.73
C GLU A 117 1.99 -17.84 -9.22
N LYS A 118 3.19 -18.12 -8.69
CA LYS A 118 3.53 -17.82 -7.28
C LYS A 118 3.42 -16.33 -6.99
N THR A 119 3.89 -15.47 -7.89
CA THR A 119 3.80 -14.02 -7.76
C THR A 119 2.34 -13.54 -7.69
N ARG A 120 1.46 -14.08 -8.55
CA ARG A 120 0.02 -13.79 -8.53
C ARG A 120 -0.61 -14.24 -7.21
N LYS A 121 -0.28 -15.44 -6.70
CA LYS A 121 -0.75 -15.95 -5.40
C LYS A 121 -0.32 -15.06 -4.24
N VAL A 122 0.95 -14.63 -4.19
CA VAL A 122 1.46 -13.73 -3.15
C VAL A 122 0.77 -12.37 -3.19
N LYS A 123 0.56 -11.78 -4.39
CA LYS A 123 -0.21 -10.54 -4.54
C LYS A 123 -1.64 -10.69 -4.02
N GLY A 124 -2.31 -11.80 -4.34
CA GLY A 124 -3.64 -12.13 -3.84
C GLY A 124 -3.69 -12.26 -2.32
N ALA A 125 -2.74 -12.99 -1.72
CA ALA A 125 -2.62 -13.13 -0.27
C ALA A 125 -2.39 -11.78 0.42
N ASN A 126 -1.50 -10.93 -0.13
CA ASN A 126 -1.23 -9.60 0.41
C ASN A 126 -2.47 -8.68 0.34
N LYS A 127 -3.30 -8.81 -0.70
CA LYS A 127 -4.58 -8.08 -0.76
C LYS A 127 -5.54 -8.53 0.35
N LYS A 128 -5.63 -9.84 0.61
CA LYS A 128 -6.46 -10.40 1.69
C LYS A 128 -5.96 -9.95 3.07
N THR A 129 -4.65 -9.99 3.33
CA THR A 129 -4.08 -9.53 4.60
C THR A 129 -4.31 -8.04 4.83
N LYS A 130 -4.16 -7.20 3.80
CA LYS A 130 -4.49 -5.77 3.88
C LYS A 130 -5.98 -5.54 4.19
N SER A 131 -6.87 -6.30 3.56
CA SER A 131 -8.31 -6.22 3.85
C SER A 131 -8.63 -6.65 5.28
N ALA A 132 -8.06 -7.76 5.75
CA ALA A 132 -8.23 -8.24 7.11
C ALA A 132 -7.72 -7.22 8.14
N LYS A 133 -6.53 -6.64 7.93
CA LYS A 133 -6.00 -5.55 8.78
C LYS A 133 -6.95 -4.36 8.85
N LYS A 134 -7.55 -3.93 7.72
CA LYS A 134 -8.54 -2.85 7.72
C LYS A 134 -9.78 -3.19 8.54
N VAL A 135 -10.26 -4.43 8.48
CA VAL A 135 -11.40 -4.88 9.29
C VAL A 135 -11.04 -4.87 10.77
N VAL A 136 -9.88 -5.40 11.15
CA VAL A 136 -9.39 -5.38 12.54
C VAL A 136 -9.30 -3.95 13.07
N VAL A 137 -8.71 -3.02 12.32
CA VAL A 137 -8.62 -1.60 12.74
C VAL A 137 -10.01 -0.98 12.91
N LYS A 138 -10.97 -1.27 12.02
CA LYS A 138 -12.34 -0.77 12.16
C LYS A 138 -13.06 -1.33 13.41
N GLU A 139 -12.89 -2.61 13.69
CA GLU A 139 -13.48 -3.24 14.88
C GLU A 139 -12.80 -2.75 16.17
N GLU A 140 -11.49 -2.52 16.15
CA GLU A 140 -10.76 -1.90 17.26
C GLU A 140 -11.28 -0.49 17.56
N GLU A 141 -11.48 0.35 16.55
CA GLU A 141 -12.05 1.70 16.73
C GLU A 141 -13.49 1.66 17.25
N LYS A 142 -14.34 0.73 16.77
CA LYS A 142 -15.68 0.54 17.34
C LYS A 142 -15.62 0.15 18.82
N ALA A 143 -14.70 -0.75 19.19
CA ALA A 143 -14.53 -1.17 20.58
C ALA A 143 -14.05 -0.01 21.47
N LYS A 144 -13.10 0.81 21.00
CA LYS A 144 -12.66 2.02 21.70
C LYS A 144 -13.80 3.00 21.91
N ASN A 145 -14.60 3.27 20.87
CA ASN A 145 -15.76 4.15 20.98
C ASN A 145 -16.79 3.62 21.98
N ALA A 146 -17.11 2.33 21.95
CA ALA A 146 -18.04 1.74 22.91
C ALA A 146 -17.53 1.79 24.36
N ILE A 147 -16.22 1.64 24.58
CA ILE A 147 -15.60 1.81 25.90
C ILE A 147 -15.68 3.27 26.35
N HIS A 148 -15.37 4.22 25.46
CA HIS A 148 -15.47 5.65 25.75
C HIS A 148 -16.90 6.05 26.13
N ASP A 149 -17.90 5.59 25.38
CA ASP A 149 -19.32 5.86 25.66
C ASP A 149 -19.75 5.26 27.01
N LYS A 150 -19.31 4.03 27.33
CA LYS A 150 -19.54 3.42 28.64
C LYS A 150 -18.91 4.23 29.77
N GLN A 151 -17.67 4.70 29.60
CA GLN A 151 -17.01 5.55 30.59
C GLN A 151 -17.76 6.86 30.80
N HIS A 152 -18.21 7.49 29.71
CA HIS A 152 -19.00 8.73 29.78
C HIS A 152 -20.34 8.50 30.48
N HIS A 153 -21.02 7.39 30.20
CA HIS A 153 -22.26 7.02 30.87
C HIS A 153 -22.06 6.80 32.38
N VAL A 154 -21.05 6.02 32.78
CA VAL A 154 -20.74 5.78 34.20
C VAL A 154 -20.41 7.08 34.93
N LYS A 155 -19.62 7.97 34.31
CA LYS A 155 -19.30 9.28 34.89
C LYS A 155 -20.56 10.14 35.06
N SER A 156 -21.45 10.14 34.07
CA SER A 156 -22.74 10.82 34.15
C SER A 156 -23.61 10.28 35.29
N GLU A 157 -23.73 8.95 35.43
CA GLU A 157 -24.48 8.34 36.54
C GLU A 157 -23.90 8.69 37.91
N GLN A 158 -22.57 8.72 38.04
CA GLN A 158 -21.91 9.11 39.29
C GLN A 158 -22.23 10.56 39.66
N ASN A 159 -22.22 11.48 38.69
CA ASN A 159 -22.59 12.88 38.90
C ASN A 159 -24.04 13.02 39.35
N MET A 160 -24.99 12.38 38.64
CA MET A 160 -26.41 12.42 39.05
C MET A 160 -26.63 11.84 40.46
N ARG A 161 -25.91 10.77 40.83
CA ARG A 161 -25.99 10.21 42.19
C ARG A 161 -25.39 11.14 43.24
N LYS A 162 -24.40 11.95 42.88
CA LYS A 162 -23.82 12.95 43.77
C LYS A 162 -24.82 14.11 43.95
N GLU A 163 -25.35 14.66 42.87
CA GLU A 163 -26.36 15.71 42.89
C GLU A 163 -27.61 15.30 43.68
N LYS A 164 -28.10 14.06 43.49
CA LYS A 164 -29.22 13.54 44.28
C LYS A 164 -28.92 13.50 45.78
N ARG A 165 -27.70 13.09 46.17
CA ARG A 165 -27.30 13.04 47.59
C ARG A 165 -27.19 14.44 48.17
N GLU A 166 -26.63 15.39 47.43
CA GLU A 166 -26.53 16.79 47.83
C GLU A 166 -27.93 17.42 47.98
N ALA A 167 -28.83 17.16 47.04
CA ALA A 167 -30.22 17.62 47.11
C ALA A 167 -30.97 17.03 48.32
N LEU A 168 -30.79 15.74 48.62
CA LEU A 168 -31.39 15.11 49.79
C LEU A 168 -30.86 15.71 51.10
N ALA A 169 -29.55 15.94 51.20
CA ALA A 169 -28.96 16.60 52.36
C ALA A 169 -29.50 18.02 52.53
N ALA A 170 -29.60 18.80 51.45
CA ALA A 170 -30.18 20.14 51.49
C ALA A 170 -31.66 20.12 51.91
N CYS A 171 -32.45 19.14 51.43
CA CYS A 171 -33.84 18.97 51.86
C CYS A 171 -33.95 18.61 53.34
N GLU A 172 -33.06 17.76 53.87
CA GLU A 172 -33.04 17.41 55.29
C GLU A 172 -32.72 18.62 56.17
N GLU A 173 -31.73 19.43 55.78
CA GLU A 173 -31.38 20.67 56.50
C GLU A 173 -32.52 21.70 56.45
N GLN A 174 -33.15 21.88 55.29
CA GLN A 174 -34.32 22.75 55.18
C GLN A 174 -35.50 22.23 56.01
N ARG A 175 -35.68 20.91 56.08
CA ARG A 175 -36.71 20.30 56.92
C ARG A 175 -36.46 20.56 58.40
N LYS A 176 -35.22 20.38 58.88
CA LYS A 176 -34.84 20.70 60.27
C LYS A 176 -35.12 22.17 60.57
N LEU A 177 -34.66 23.09 59.73
CA LEU A 177 -34.92 24.51 59.89
C LEU A 177 -36.42 24.83 59.93
N ALA A 178 -37.21 24.19 59.07
CA ALA A 178 -38.67 24.38 59.07
C ALA A 178 -39.35 23.77 60.31
N GLU A 179 -38.84 22.66 60.84
CA GLU A 179 -39.30 22.07 62.11
C GLU A 179 -38.94 22.99 63.29
N ASP A 180 -37.74 23.54 63.33
CA ASP A 180 -37.28 24.51 64.34
C ASP A 180 -38.14 25.79 64.32
N LEU A 181 -38.36 26.38 63.13
CA LEU A 181 -39.22 27.55 62.98
C LEU A 181 -40.68 27.28 63.36
N ARG A 182 -41.19 26.07 63.11
CA ARG A 182 -42.54 25.68 63.57
C ARG A 182 -42.59 25.58 65.08
N ALA A 183 -41.56 25.05 65.72
CA ALA A 183 -41.48 25.00 67.18
C ALA A 183 -41.43 26.42 67.77
N GLU A 184 -40.63 27.31 67.20
CA GLU A 184 -40.58 28.73 67.61
C GLU A 184 -41.94 29.41 67.43
N LEU A 185 -42.61 29.23 66.29
CA LEU A 185 -43.95 29.75 66.05
C LEU A 185 -45.00 29.21 67.03
N GLU A 186 -44.90 27.95 67.44
CA GLU A 186 -45.81 27.36 68.43
C GLU A 186 -45.61 28.00 69.81
N ILE A 187 -44.35 28.25 70.20
CA ILE A 187 -44.02 28.98 71.43
C ILE A 187 -44.59 30.40 71.38
N GLU A 188 -44.39 31.11 70.27
CA GLU A 188 -44.94 32.47 70.09
C GLU A 188 -46.46 32.52 70.17
N ARG A 189 -47.12 31.50 69.63
CA ARG A 189 -48.58 31.35 69.66
C ARG A 189 -49.13 30.90 71.00
N SER A 190 -48.29 30.42 71.93
CA SER A 190 -48.74 29.80 73.17
C SER A 190 -49.41 30.77 74.18
N GLU A 191 -49.63 32.05 73.82
CA GLU A 191 -50.14 33.14 74.68
C GLU A 191 -49.34 33.36 75.98
N ASN A 192 -48.24 32.62 76.15
CA ASN A 192 -47.37 32.67 77.32
C ASN A 192 -46.22 33.64 77.08
N VAL A 193 -45.88 34.38 78.14
CA VAL A 193 -44.67 35.21 78.17
C VAL A 193 -43.45 34.29 78.13
N HIS A 194 -42.55 34.52 77.18
CA HIS A 194 -41.33 33.74 77.02
C HIS A 194 -40.16 34.62 76.53
N LEU A 195 -38.94 34.09 76.61
CA LEU A 195 -37.74 34.72 76.12
C LEU A 195 -37.42 34.21 74.72
N ARG A 196 -37.04 35.09 73.79
CA ARG A 196 -36.59 34.70 72.46
C ARG A 196 -35.08 34.48 72.46
N GLU A 197 -34.65 33.30 72.02
CA GLU A 197 -33.24 32.89 71.97
C GLU A 197 -32.51 33.42 70.72
N THR A 198 -32.76 34.67 70.31
CA THR A 198 -32.26 35.20 69.03
C THR A 198 -30.86 35.80 69.06
N GLU A 199 -30.30 36.13 70.22
CA GLU A 199 -29.05 36.91 70.29
C GLU A 199 -27.77 36.11 70.60
N GLY A 200 -27.86 34.78 70.60
CA GLY A 200 -26.70 33.91 70.86
C GLY A 200 -26.24 33.92 72.32
N ILE A 201 -25.33 33.01 72.65
CA ILE A 201 -24.92 32.70 74.03
C ILE A 201 -24.14 33.85 74.71
N ASP A 202 -23.61 34.79 73.93
CA ASP A 202 -22.71 35.85 74.41
C ASP A 202 -23.31 37.27 74.41
N SER A 203 -24.62 37.42 74.15
CA SER A 203 -25.29 38.73 74.24
C SER A 203 -25.79 39.02 75.67
N ASN A 204 -25.49 40.21 76.19
CA ASN A 204 -26.06 40.71 77.44
C ASN A 204 -27.52 41.20 77.27
N ASN A 205 -28.07 41.18 76.06
CA ASN A 205 -29.45 41.58 75.84
C ASN A 205 -30.35 40.34 75.78
N THR A 206 -31.56 40.49 76.31
CA THR A 206 -32.59 39.46 76.25
C THR A 206 -33.87 40.08 75.71
N THR A 207 -34.50 39.40 74.74
CA THR A 207 -35.78 39.82 74.21
C THR A 207 -36.89 39.02 74.88
N VAL A 208 -37.83 39.71 75.55
CA VAL A 208 -39.05 39.12 76.11
C VAL A 208 -40.19 39.31 75.11
N VAL A 209 -40.97 38.26 74.86
CA VAL A 209 -42.16 38.30 74.00
C VAL A 209 -43.42 38.15 74.86
N ILE A 210 -44.36 39.07 74.69
CA ILE A 210 -45.69 39.04 75.33
C ILE A 210 -46.74 39.02 74.23
N SER A 211 -47.39 37.86 74.04
CA SER A 211 -48.43 37.69 73.02
C SER A 211 -49.77 38.27 73.49
N MET A 212 -50.52 38.87 72.57
CA MET A 212 -51.83 39.46 72.82
C MET A 212 -52.79 39.12 71.68
N THR A 213 -53.93 38.50 72.01
CA THR A 213 -54.99 38.16 71.06
C THR A 213 -56.16 39.15 71.22
N LEU A 214 -56.61 39.76 70.12
CA LEU A 214 -57.71 40.73 70.11
C LEU A 214 -58.79 40.31 69.12
N LEU A 215 -60.06 40.42 69.53
CA LEU A 215 -61.21 40.23 68.64
C LEU A 215 -61.65 41.58 68.08
N ILE A 216 -61.38 41.81 66.80
CA ILE A 216 -61.74 43.03 66.08
C ILE A 216 -62.61 42.70 64.86
N ARG A 217 -63.52 43.61 64.48
CA ARG A 217 -64.31 43.43 63.26
C ARG A 217 -63.39 43.61 62.05
N ARG A 218 -63.59 42.79 61.02
CA ARG A 218 -62.76 42.83 59.80
C ARG A 218 -62.70 44.21 59.14
N GLN A 219 -63.79 44.98 59.18
CA GLN A 219 -63.87 46.33 58.62
C GLN A 219 -62.98 47.35 59.36
N ASP A 220 -62.70 47.12 60.64
CA ASP A 220 -61.94 48.04 61.50
C ASP A 220 -60.44 47.66 61.56
N TYR A 221 -60.04 46.59 60.84
CA TYR A 221 -58.69 46.00 60.95
C TYR A 221 -57.57 47.01 60.67
N ILE A 222 -57.64 47.75 59.56
CA ILE A 222 -56.57 48.69 59.18
C ILE A 222 -56.46 49.82 60.20
N GLN A 223 -57.59 50.39 60.64
CA GLN A 223 -57.57 51.44 61.66
C GLN A 223 -57.02 50.93 63.00
N MET A 224 -57.41 49.73 63.41
CA MET A 224 -56.92 49.11 64.64
C MET A 224 -55.43 48.77 64.56
N GLN A 225 -54.92 48.37 63.40
CA GLN A 225 -53.50 48.09 63.19
C GLN A 225 -52.64 49.33 63.49
N ASP A 226 -53.01 50.49 62.95
CA ASP A 226 -52.27 51.74 63.18
C ASP A 226 -52.30 52.18 64.65
N ILE A 227 -53.45 52.04 65.31
CA ILE A 227 -53.60 52.35 66.74
C ILE A 227 -52.74 51.41 67.60
N LEU A 228 -52.77 50.11 67.31
CA LEU A 228 -52.00 49.11 68.05
C LEU A 228 -50.50 49.34 67.87
N GLU A 229 -50.04 49.71 66.68
CA GLU A 229 -48.63 50.02 66.43
C GLU A 229 -48.17 51.27 67.20
N SER A 230 -48.98 52.33 67.21
CA SER A 230 -48.71 53.53 68.02
C SER A 230 -48.65 53.22 69.52
N ASN A 231 -49.60 52.43 70.01
CA ASN A 231 -49.62 51.99 71.40
C ASN A 231 -48.42 51.10 71.76
N ARG A 232 -48.01 50.22 70.84
CA ARG A 232 -46.82 49.38 71.00
C ARG A 232 -45.58 50.24 71.21
N ILE A 233 -45.36 51.24 70.35
CA ILE A 233 -44.23 52.16 70.47
C ILE A 233 -44.26 52.87 71.83
N SER A 234 -45.39 53.45 72.21
CA SER A 234 -45.50 54.17 73.50
C SER A 234 -45.27 53.26 74.71
N TYR A 235 -45.79 52.03 74.67
CA TYR A 235 -45.58 51.07 75.75
C TYR A 235 -44.10 50.66 75.87
N VAL A 236 -43.43 50.42 74.75
CA VAL A 236 -41.99 50.10 74.72
C VAL A 236 -41.17 51.25 75.31
N ASP A 237 -41.46 52.50 74.93
CA ASP A 237 -40.72 53.66 75.45
C ASP A 237 -40.89 53.82 76.95
N ARG A 238 -42.13 53.70 77.45
CA ARG A 238 -42.39 53.73 78.91
C ARG A 238 -41.73 52.58 79.66
N ALA A 239 -41.75 51.38 79.09
CA ALA A 239 -41.10 50.22 79.70
C ALA A 239 -39.57 50.41 79.79
N LYS A 240 -38.95 51.02 78.77
CA LYS A 240 -37.53 51.41 78.80
C LYS A 240 -37.25 52.46 79.86
N GLU A 241 -38.03 53.53 79.91
CA GLU A 241 -37.89 54.57 80.94
C GLU A 241 -38.01 53.98 82.34
N TRP A 242 -39.01 53.12 82.56
CA TRP A 242 -39.20 52.44 83.83
C TRP A 242 -38.02 51.54 84.19
N TYR A 243 -37.48 50.79 83.22
CA TYR A 243 -36.30 49.96 83.44
C TYR A 243 -35.05 50.79 83.78
N GLU A 244 -34.78 51.89 83.08
CA GLU A 244 -33.65 52.77 83.38
C GLU A 244 -33.79 53.45 84.75
N MET A 245 -35.01 53.87 85.12
CA MET A 245 -35.29 54.38 86.47
C MET A 245 -35.06 53.31 87.54
N TRP A 246 -35.56 52.09 87.32
CA TRP A 246 -35.35 50.97 88.24
C TRP A 246 -33.86 50.63 88.39
N LYS A 247 -33.13 50.56 87.28
CA LYS A 247 -31.69 50.31 87.25
C LYS A 247 -30.91 51.38 88.02
N THR A 248 -31.22 52.66 87.78
CA THR A 248 -30.61 53.79 88.48
C THR A 248 -30.87 53.72 89.99
N ASN A 249 -32.11 53.42 90.40
CA ASN A 249 -32.46 53.26 91.82
C ASN A 249 -31.78 52.05 92.47
N ALA A 250 -31.65 50.94 91.75
CA ALA A 250 -30.95 49.75 92.23
C ALA A 250 -29.44 49.99 92.39
N GLU A 251 -28.82 50.75 91.47
CA GLU A 251 -27.43 51.18 91.58
C GLU A 251 -27.22 52.17 92.74
N GLU A 252 -28.17 53.09 92.97
CA GLU A 252 -28.13 54.02 94.12
C GLU A 252 -28.34 53.34 95.49
N GLU A 253 -29.18 52.30 95.58
CA GLU A 253 -29.33 51.50 96.80
C GLU A 253 -28.05 50.72 97.13
N VAL A 254 -27.35 50.19 96.12
CA VAL A 254 -26.04 49.53 96.32
C VAL A 254 -24.97 50.52 96.78
N VAL A 255 -24.99 51.77 96.28
CA VAL A 255 -24.06 52.83 96.71
C VAL A 255 -24.36 53.32 98.13
N LYS A 256 -25.63 53.34 98.57
CA LYS A 256 -26.01 53.75 99.95
C LYS A 256 -25.65 52.76 101.05
N ILE A 257 -25.33 51.50 100.73
CA ILE A 257 -24.87 50.51 101.73
C ILE A 257 -23.37 50.68 102.07
N VAL A 258 -22.63 51.56 101.38
CA VAL A 258 -21.21 51.88 101.67
C VAL A 258 -21.08 53.15 102.54
N GLY A 259 -22.10 53.46 103.34
CA GLY A 259 -22.12 54.57 104.30
C GLY A 259 -22.43 54.10 105.72
N ALA A 260 -21.73 53.08 106.20
CA ALA A 260 -21.64 52.82 107.63
C ALA A 260 -20.50 53.67 108.20
N ASP A 261 -20.85 54.80 108.81
CA ASP A 261 -19.97 55.49 109.75
C ASP A 261 -19.70 54.52 110.91
N TYR A 262 -18.46 54.07 111.02
CA TYR A 262 -17.95 53.47 112.25
C TYR A 262 -17.35 54.60 113.08
N GLU A 263 -17.92 54.84 114.26
CA GLU A 263 -17.16 55.41 115.38
C GLU A 263 -15.99 54.48 115.78
#